data_AF-A8WX37-F1
#
_entry.id   AF-A8WX37-F1
#
_cell.length_a   1.000
_cell.length_b   1.000
_cell.length_c   1.000
_cell.angle_alpha   90.00
_cell.angle_beta   90.00
_cell.angle_gamma   90.00
#
_symmetry.space_group_name_H-M   'P 1'
#
loop_
_entity.id
_entity.type
_entity.pdbx_description
1 polymer ?
#
loop_
_entity_poly.entity_id
_entity_poly.type
_entity_poly.pdbx_seq_one_letter_code
_entity_poly.pdbx_strand_id
1 'polypeptide(L)'
;MFYRGACTFLDHQACDEVCKTDNFWYGHCIGWDGFNFSCKCYEYLAPLDGKICETRQMACSEKCKDQGSEGGFCFPQMDSRKSLRTACECFKKLQVLRRKKRSVRRSYQRVV
;
A
#
# COMPACT_ATOMS: atom_id res chain seq x y z
N MET A 1 3.50 -28.35 -10.57
CA MET A 1 4.51 -27.34 -10.93
C MET A 1 3.98 -25.97 -10.55
N PHE A 2 4.48 -25.39 -9.45
CA PHE A 2 4.16 -24.01 -9.11
C PHE A 2 5.03 -23.10 -9.98
N TYR A 3 4.47 -22.58 -11.06
CA TYR A 3 5.06 -21.45 -11.75
C TYR A 3 5.03 -20.26 -10.78
N ARG A 4 6.14 -20.03 -10.06
CA ARG A 4 6.36 -18.73 -9.41
C ARG A 4 6.58 -17.73 -10.54
N GLY A 5 5.48 -17.19 -11.07
CA GLY A 5 5.55 -16.13 -12.06
C GLY A 5 6.35 -14.97 -11.49
N ALA A 6 7.36 -14.52 -12.23
CA ALA A 6 8.09 -13.31 -11.87
C ALA A 6 7.10 -12.14 -11.81
N CYS A 7 7.19 -11.35 -10.75
CA CYS A 7 6.35 -10.17 -10.59
C CYS A 7 6.72 -9.12 -11.65
N THR A 8 5.72 -8.47 -12.23
CA THR A 8 5.92 -7.34 -13.13
C THR A 8 5.98 -6.03 -12.34
N PHE A 9 6.45 -4.96 -12.97
CA PHE A 9 6.43 -3.61 -12.38
C PHE A 9 5.05 -3.21 -11.84
N LEU A 10 3.98 -3.52 -12.58
CA LEU A 10 2.61 -3.22 -12.19
C LEU A 10 2.17 -4.00 -10.94
N ASP A 11 2.70 -5.20 -10.74
CA ASP A 11 2.35 -6.06 -9.60
C ASP A 11 3.05 -5.57 -8.33
N HIS A 12 4.29 -5.11 -8.45
CA HIS A 12 4.99 -4.43 -7.34
C HIS A 12 4.23 -3.18 -6.92
N GLN A 13 3.79 -2.36 -7.88
CA GLN A 13 3.03 -1.17 -7.57
C GLN A 13 1.67 -1.47 -6.92
N ALA A 14 0.95 -2.49 -7.41
CA ALA A 14 -0.30 -2.91 -6.79
C ALA A 14 -0.10 -3.36 -5.35
N CYS A 15 0.95 -4.16 -5.08
CA CYS A 15 1.30 -4.55 -3.72
C CYS A 15 1.68 -3.35 -2.84
N ASP A 16 2.42 -2.38 -3.39
CA ASP A 16 2.80 -1.17 -2.67
C ASP A 16 1.59 -0.36 -2.21
N GLU A 17 0.64 -0.11 -3.12
CA GLU A 17 -0.60 0.62 -2.82
C GLU A 17 -1.45 -0.12 -1.77
N VAL A 18 -1.57 -1.45 -1.89
CA VAL A 18 -2.33 -2.28 -0.93
C VAL A 18 -1.67 -2.27 0.45
N CYS A 19 -0.35 -2.45 0.54
CA CYS A 19 0.34 -2.40 1.83
C CYS A 19 0.17 -1.01 2.48
N LYS A 20 0.25 0.07 1.71
CA LYS A 20 0.00 1.43 2.20
C LYS A 20 -1.44 1.67 2.65
N THR A 21 -2.43 0.96 2.08
CA THR A 21 -3.79 1.00 2.62
C THR A 21 -3.90 0.47 4.04
N ASP A 22 -3.00 -0.45 4.42
CA ASP A 22 -2.96 -1.11 5.73
C ASP A 22 -1.89 -0.50 6.66
N ASN A 23 -1.51 0.78 6.44
CA ASN A 23 -0.52 1.52 7.23
C ASN A 23 0.92 0.98 7.21
N PHE A 24 1.31 0.26 6.17
CA PHE A 24 2.71 -0.12 5.94
C PHE A 24 3.47 0.95 5.14
N TRP A 25 4.80 0.98 5.29
CA TRP A 25 5.64 1.95 4.60
C TRP A 25 5.70 1.70 3.09
N TYR A 26 5.87 0.43 2.70
CA TYR A 26 5.82 0.01 1.30
C TYR A 26 5.51 -1.48 1.17
N GLY A 27 5.19 -1.90 -0.05
CA GLY A 27 4.91 -3.28 -0.41
C GLY A 27 5.70 -3.75 -1.62
N HIS A 28 5.98 -5.05 -1.69
CA HIS A 28 6.63 -5.66 -2.85
C HIS A 28 6.03 -7.03 -3.18
N CYS A 29 5.75 -7.28 -4.45
CA CYS A 29 5.31 -8.58 -4.93
C CYS A 29 6.45 -9.62 -4.79
N ILE A 30 6.16 -10.75 -4.18
CA ILE A 30 7.09 -11.88 -3.98
C ILE A 30 6.71 -13.12 -4.80
N GLY A 31 5.55 -13.09 -5.46
CA GLY A 31 5.13 -14.15 -6.36
C GLY A 31 3.75 -13.90 -6.94
N TRP A 32 3.51 -14.49 -8.10
CA TRP A 32 2.21 -14.49 -8.78
C TRP A 32 1.89 -15.92 -9.23
N ASP A 33 0.72 -16.43 -8.86
CA ASP A 33 0.26 -17.78 -9.19
C ASP A 33 -0.71 -17.81 -10.41
N GLY A 34 -0.84 -16.70 -11.13
CA GLY A 34 -1.79 -16.54 -12.23
C GLY A 34 -3.14 -15.93 -11.79
N PHE A 35 -3.51 -16.06 -10.52
CA PHE A 35 -4.78 -15.57 -9.97
C PHE A 35 -4.58 -14.49 -8.90
N ASN A 36 -3.65 -14.72 -7.98
CA ASN A 36 -3.35 -13.89 -6.82
C ASN A 36 -1.89 -13.43 -6.83
N PHE A 37 -1.66 -12.20 -6.41
CA PHE A 37 -0.33 -11.73 -6.04
C PHE A 37 -0.06 -12.01 -4.58
N SER A 38 1.13 -12.53 -4.29
CA SER A 38 1.67 -12.59 -2.93
C SER A 38 2.48 -11.32 -2.69
N CYS A 39 2.03 -10.49 -1.76
CA CYS A 39 2.71 -9.24 -1.39
C CYS A 39 3.43 -9.39 -0.05
N LYS A 40 4.61 -8.79 0.05
CA LYS A 40 5.32 -8.60 1.32
C LYS A 40 5.25 -7.11 1.68
N CYS A 41 4.68 -6.80 2.84
CA CYS A 41 4.57 -5.44 3.36
C CYS A 41 5.65 -5.18 4.41
N TYR A 42 6.19 -3.97 4.40
CA TYR A 42 7.27 -3.55 5.29
C TYR A 42 6.77 -2.46 6.23
N GLU A 43 6.98 -2.65 7.53
CA GLU A 43 6.57 -1.70 8.55
C GLU A 43 7.41 -0.43 8.49
N TYR A 44 6.90 0.64 9.10
CA TYR A 44 7.69 1.84 9.33
C TYR A 44 8.79 1.55 10.34
N LEU A 45 9.96 2.13 10.11
CA LEU A 45 11.06 2.10 11.07
C LEU A 45 10.93 3.28 12.03
N ALA A 46 11.28 3.06 13.30
CA ALA A 46 11.35 4.11 14.30
C ALA A 46 12.22 5.29 13.78
N PRO A 47 11.78 6.54 13.97
CA PRO A 47 10.68 7.01 14.83
C PRO A 47 9.29 7.07 14.16
N LEU A 48 9.15 6.60 12.93
CA LEU A 48 7.87 6.58 12.23
C LEU A 48 7.07 5.35 12.65
N ASP A 49 5.77 5.53 12.92
CA ASP A 49 4.84 4.44 13.23
C ASP A 49 3.59 4.61 12.36
N GLY A 50 3.22 3.58 11.61
CA GLY A 50 2.04 3.58 10.75
C GLY A 50 0.73 3.67 11.54
N LYS A 51 0.70 3.26 12.81
CA LYS A 51 -0.51 3.28 13.65
C LYS A 51 -1.10 4.67 13.85
N ILE A 52 -0.27 5.72 13.78
CA ILE A 52 -0.74 7.11 13.85
C ILE A 52 -1.76 7.45 12.74
N CYS A 53 -1.80 6.66 11.67
CA CYS A 53 -2.70 6.81 10.55
C CYS A 53 -3.99 5.99 10.64
N GLU A 54 -4.16 5.08 11.62
CA GLU A 54 -5.35 4.20 11.71
C GLU A 54 -6.68 4.96 11.63
N THR A 55 -6.78 6.09 12.33
CA THR A 55 -8.01 6.91 12.36
C THR A 55 -8.15 7.85 11.16
N ARG A 56 -7.06 8.11 10.43
CA ARG A 56 -7.01 9.07 9.30
C ARG A 56 -7.07 8.40 7.94
N GLN A 57 -6.79 7.11 7.87
CA GLN A 57 -6.69 6.34 6.64
C GLN A 57 -7.97 6.42 5.81
N MET A 58 -9.12 6.19 6.45
CA MET A 58 -10.42 6.23 5.79
C MET A 58 -10.73 7.62 5.23
N ALA A 59 -10.50 8.66 6.04
CA ALA A 59 -10.72 10.05 5.63
C ALA A 59 -9.81 10.47 4.47
N CYS A 60 -8.52 10.09 4.47
CA CYS A 60 -7.63 10.32 3.33
C CYS A 60 -8.15 9.61 2.07
N SER A 61 -8.59 8.35 2.22
CA SER A 61 -9.09 7.58 1.08
C SER A 61 -10.35 8.19 0.48
N GLU A 62 -11.31 8.64 1.29
CA GLU A 62 -12.54 9.26 0.82
C GLU A 62 -12.26 10.58 0.12
N LYS A 63 -11.46 11.45 0.76
CA LYS A 63 -11.05 12.73 0.16
C LYS A 63 -10.37 12.57 -1.20
N CYS A 64 -9.59 11.51 -1.41
CA CYS A 64 -8.97 11.22 -2.70
C CYS A 64 -9.95 10.67 -3.74
N LYS A 65 -10.96 9.91 -3.31
CA LYS A 65 -12.05 9.46 -4.20
C LYS A 65 -12.87 10.65 -4.71
N ASP A 66 -13.16 11.61 -3.84
CA ASP A 66 -13.88 12.84 -4.21
C ASP A 66 -13.12 13.68 -5.25
N GLN A 67 -11.78 13.59 -5.25
CA GLN A 67 -10.90 14.24 -6.24
C GLN A 67 -10.74 13.44 -7.54
N GLY A 68 -11.45 12.31 -7.70
CA GLY A 68 -11.40 11.47 -8.89
C GLY A 68 -10.16 10.55 -8.96
N SER A 69 -9.49 10.31 -7.84
CA SER A 69 -8.59 9.16 -7.67
C SER A 69 -9.39 7.95 -7.18
N GLU A 70 -8.75 6.80 -7.10
CA GLU A 70 -9.39 5.55 -6.66
C GLU A 70 -9.24 5.28 -5.16
N GLY A 71 -8.65 6.24 -4.47
CA GLY A 71 -8.37 6.21 -3.05
C GLY A 71 -7.08 6.94 -2.74
N GLY A 72 -6.67 6.84 -1.49
CA GLY A 72 -5.43 7.38 -0.99
C GLY A 72 -5.07 6.72 0.33
N PHE A 73 -3.91 7.08 0.86
CA PHE A 73 -3.39 6.55 2.09
C PHE A 73 -2.82 7.67 2.95
N CYS A 74 -2.89 7.48 4.26
CA CYS A 74 -2.19 8.28 5.24
C CYS A 74 -0.80 7.69 5.44
N PHE A 75 0.19 8.55 5.68
CA PHE A 75 1.54 8.12 6.08
C PHE A 75 2.15 9.06 7.13
N PRO A 76 2.92 8.53 8.09
CA PRO A 76 3.74 9.32 9.00
C PRO A 76 4.91 9.97 8.26
N GLN A 77 5.22 11.21 8.63
CA GLN A 77 6.39 11.94 8.19
C GLN A 77 6.93 12.85 9.30
N MET A 78 8.24 13.11 9.26
CA MET A 78 8.87 14.14 10.09
C MET A 78 8.68 15.51 9.43
N ASP A 79 8.20 16.49 10.20
CA ASP A 79 8.20 17.88 9.73
C ASP A 79 9.57 18.55 9.92
N SER A 80 9.72 19.77 9.38
CA SER A 80 10.96 20.56 9.49
C SER A 80 11.37 20.88 10.93
N ARG A 81 10.46 20.70 11.90
CA ARG A 81 10.70 20.88 13.34
C ARG A 81 10.95 19.55 14.06
N LYS A 82 11.20 18.46 13.32
CA LYS A 82 11.39 17.09 13.84
C LYS A 82 10.19 16.60 14.67
N SER A 83 8.99 17.12 14.40
CA SER A 83 7.76 16.64 15.01
C SER A 83 7.10 15.60 14.10
N LEU A 84 6.65 14.50 14.70
CA LEU A 84 5.93 13.44 13.98
C LEU A 84 4.54 13.95 13.56
N ARG A 85 4.25 13.90 12.26
CA ARG A 85 2.96 14.29 11.68
C ARG A 85 2.46 13.23 10.69
N THR A 86 1.18 13.32 10.35
CA THR A 86 0.56 12.50 9.29
C THR A 86 0.33 13.35 8.05
N ALA A 87 0.55 12.78 6.87
CA ALA A 87 0.14 13.34 5.58
C ALA A 87 -0.78 12.36 4.84
N CYS A 88 -1.53 12.87 3.85
CA CYS A 88 -2.34 12.05 2.94
C CYS A 88 -1.77 12.15 1.52
N GLU A 89 -1.69 11.03 0.81
CA GLU A 89 -1.39 11.00 -0.62
C GLU A 89 -2.44 10.16 -1.37
N CYS A 90 -2.89 10.65 -2.52
CA CYS A 90 -3.83 9.92 -3.37
C CYS A 90 -3.08 8.92 -4.24
N PHE A 91 -3.69 7.77 -4.51
CA PHE A 91 -3.10 6.80 -5.43
C PHE A 91 -2.90 7.46 -6.79
N LYS A 92 -1.72 7.23 -7.37
CA LYS A 92 -1.40 7.72 -8.71
C LYS A 92 -2.35 7.01 -9.68
N LYS A 93 -2.92 7.75 -10.64
CA LYS A 93 -3.76 7.21 -11.72
C LYS A 93 -2.93 6.26 -12.58
N LEU A 94 -2.74 5.05 -12.12
CA LEU A 94 -2.14 3.98 -12.87
C LEU A 94 -3.26 3.02 -13.22
N GLN A 95 -3.34 2.66 -14.50
CA GLN A 95 -4.34 1.78 -15.09
C GLN A 95 -4.34 0.35 -14.51
N VAL A 96 -3.69 0.14 -13.37
CA VAL A 96 -3.67 -1.06 -12.52
C VAL A 96 -5.09 -1.41 -12.03
N LEU A 97 -6.00 -0.45 -12.01
CA LEU A 97 -7.35 -0.64 -11.47
C LEU A 97 -8.34 -1.27 -12.47
N ARG A 98 -7.92 -1.47 -13.73
CA ARG A 98 -8.59 -2.49 -14.57
C ARG A 98 -8.24 -3.93 -14.14
N ARG A 99 -7.22 -4.14 -13.29
CA ARG A 99 -6.95 -5.42 -12.60
C ARG A 99 -7.64 -5.56 -11.23
N LYS A 100 -8.35 -4.53 -10.72
CA LYS A 100 -9.14 -4.60 -9.46
C LYS A 100 -10.28 -5.64 -9.49
N LYS A 101 -10.59 -6.24 -10.64
CA LYS A 101 -11.50 -7.40 -10.75
C LYS A 101 -10.84 -8.75 -10.40
N ARG A 102 -9.62 -8.75 -9.86
CA ARG A 102 -8.94 -9.99 -9.41
C ARG A 102 -8.86 -10.01 -7.89
N SER A 103 -9.18 -11.18 -7.32
CA SER A 103 -9.12 -11.43 -5.88
C SER A 103 -7.69 -11.23 -5.37
N VAL A 104 -7.53 -10.49 -4.28
CA VAL A 104 -6.23 -10.29 -3.61
C VAL A 104 -6.19 -11.22 -2.39
N ARG A 105 -5.48 -12.35 -2.48
CA ARG A 105 -5.11 -13.13 -1.29
C ARG A 105 -3.95 -12.46 -0.56
N ARG A 106 -4.27 -11.83 0.57
CA ARG A 106 -3.30 -11.17 1.45
C ARG A 106 -2.59 -12.22 2.31
N SER A 107 -1.27 -12.30 2.22
CA SER A 107 -0.45 -13.12 3.11
C SER A 107 0.57 -12.21 3.77
N TYR A 108 0.31 -11.79 5.01
CA TYR A 108 1.23 -10.96 5.79
C TYR A 108 2.31 -11.85 6.38
N GLN A 109 3.57 -11.66 5.96
CA GLN A 109 4.72 -12.22 6.64
C GLN A 109 5.42 -11.09 7.39
N ARG A 110 5.15 -10.99 8.70
CA ARG A 110 5.84 -10.04 9.59
C ARG A 110 7.32 -10.46 9.63
N VAL A 111 8.18 -9.66 9.03
CA VAL A 111 9.63 -9.82 9.21
C VAL A 111 9.98 -8.97 10.40
N VAL A 112 10.20 -9.66 11.54
CA VAL A 112 10.73 -9.08 12.78
C VAL A 112 12.24 -9.10 12.70
#